data_AF-Q2UUF0-F1
#
_entry.id   AF-Q2UUF0-F1
#
_cell.length_a   1.000
_cell.length_b   1.000
_cell.length_c   1.000
_cell.angle_alpha   90.00
_cell.angle_beta   90.00
_cell.angle_gamma   90.00
#
_symmetry.space_group_name_H-M   'P 1'
#
loop_
_entity.id
_entity.type
_entity.pdbx_description
1 polymer ?
#
loop_
_entity_poly.entity_id
_entity_poly.type
_entity_poly.pdbx_seq_one_letter_code
_entity_poly.pdbx_strand_id
1 'polypeptide(L)'
;MKKIQCHGKPYEIGKAHGVEAQEPIRRSISFYQKMFVHTCKLEWNAVREIAKDWQSEIEQKWPRYYHEIQGISDGAGLPFVDILALNIRTEIAFGMFNDGCTSLYWKTQSNSFLA
;
A
#
# COMPACT_ATOMS: atom_id res chain seq x y z
N MET A 1 7.94 -7.36 -15.81
CA MET A 1 7.04 -6.77 -14.78
C MET A 1 5.81 -7.67 -14.69
N LYS A 2 5.38 -8.08 -13.49
CA LYS A 2 4.15 -8.89 -13.34
C LYS A 2 2.94 -8.01 -13.68
N LYS A 3 1.99 -8.54 -14.46
CA LYS A 3 0.72 -7.88 -14.80
C LYS A 3 -0.41 -8.68 -14.18
N ILE A 4 -1.34 -7.99 -13.52
CA ILE A 4 -2.51 -8.58 -12.88
C ILE A 4 -3.71 -7.80 -13.36
N GLN A 5 -4.71 -8.50 -13.90
CA GLN A 5 -5.99 -7.90 -14.28
C GLN A 5 -6.99 -8.21 -13.17
N CYS A 6 -7.50 -7.16 -12.53
CA CYS A 6 -8.47 -7.26 -11.45
C CYS A 6 -9.81 -6.69 -11.91
N HIS A 7 -10.90 -7.37 -11.58
CA HIS A 7 -12.25 -6.99 -11.99
C HIS A 7 -13.25 -7.25 -10.85
N GLY A 8 -14.41 -6.61 -10.93
CA GLY A 8 -15.51 -6.81 -9.99
C GLY A 8 -15.60 -5.74 -8.90
N LYS A 9 -16.20 -6.11 -7.78
CA LYS A 9 -16.32 -5.29 -6.57
C LYS A 9 -14.95 -5.08 -5.92
N PRO A 10 -14.80 -4.07 -5.04
CA PRO A 10 -13.51 -3.74 -4.44
C PRO A 10 -12.83 -4.93 -3.75
N TYR A 11 -13.59 -5.72 -2.99
CA TYR A 11 -13.07 -6.94 -2.37
C TYR A 11 -12.55 -7.96 -3.39
N GLU A 12 -13.25 -8.16 -4.51
CA GLU A 12 -12.87 -9.12 -5.57
C GLU A 12 -11.59 -8.66 -6.28
N ILE A 13 -11.49 -7.35 -6.55
CA ILE A 13 -10.27 -6.70 -7.08
C ILE A 13 -9.10 -6.96 -6.14
N GLY A 14 -9.30 -6.70 -4.85
CA GLY A 14 -8.29 -6.90 -3.84
C GLY A 14 -7.87 -8.35 -3.71
N LYS A 15 -8.83 -9.28 -3.68
CA LYS A 15 -8.58 -10.72 -3.56
C LYS A 15 -7.76 -11.24 -4.74
N ALA A 16 -8.11 -10.85 -5.97
CA ALA A 16 -7.34 -11.21 -7.16
C ALA A 16 -5.91 -10.67 -7.10
N HIS A 17 -5.73 -9.41 -6.69
CA HIS A 17 -4.40 -8.83 -6.46
C HIS A 17 -3.62 -9.65 -5.43
N GLY A 18 -4.18 -9.87 -4.24
CA GLY A 18 -3.50 -10.57 -3.14
C GLY A 18 -3.07 -11.99 -3.50
N VAL A 19 -3.92 -12.76 -4.18
CA VAL A 19 -3.61 -14.12 -4.63
C VAL A 19 -2.47 -14.10 -5.65
N GLU A 20 -2.57 -13.24 -6.66
CA GLU A 20 -1.57 -13.19 -7.72
C GLU A 20 -0.24 -12.59 -7.26
N ALA A 21 -0.25 -11.61 -6.36
CA ALA A 21 0.96 -10.92 -5.90
C ALA A 21 1.45 -11.39 -4.53
N GLN A 22 1.03 -12.57 -4.05
CA GLN A 22 1.36 -13.06 -2.70
C GLN A 22 2.86 -12.93 -2.36
N GLU A 23 3.74 -13.49 -3.20
CA GLU A 23 5.19 -13.43 -3.00
C GLU A 23 5.79 -12.02 -3.07
N PRO A 24 5.47 -11.19 -4.08
CA PRO A 24 5.83 -9.77 -4.06
C PRO A 24 5.38 -9.02 -2.80
N ILE A 25 4.14 -9.22 -2.33
CA ILE A 25 3.60 -8.55 -1.14
C ILE A 25 4.37 -8.96 0.11
N ARG A 26 4.64 -10.25 0.30
CA ARG A 26 5.47 -10.75 1.42
C ARG A 26 6.85 -10.10 1.43
N ARG A 27 7.48 -10.01 0.27
CA ARG A 27 8.78 -9.33 0.13
C ARG A 27 8.69 -7.83 0.40
N SER A 28 7.62 -7.16 -0.02
CA SER A 28 7.37 -5.76 0.32
C SER A 28 7.25 -5.56 1.84
N ILE A 29 6.54 -6.42 2.56
CA ILE A 29 6.47 -6.35 4.03
C ILE A 29 7.87 -6.51 4.64
N SER A 30 8.63 -7.53 4.23
CA SER A 30 9.99 -7.73 4.74
C SER A 30 10.93 -6.55 4.44
N PHE A 31 10.74 -5.86 3.31
CA PHE A 31 11.47 -4.64 3.00
C PHE A 31 11.07 -3.49 3.93
N TYR A 32 9.77 -3.22 4.06
CA TYR A 32 9.29 -2.10 4.88
C TYR A 32 9.56 -2.30 6.37
N GLN A 33 9.55 -3.53 6.88
CA GLN A 33 10.02 -3.85 8.22
C GLN A 33 11.43 -3.31 8.48
N LYS A 34 12.37 -3.58 7.56
CA LYS A 34 13.76 -3.08 7.67
C LYS A 34 13.84 -1.57 7.49
N MET A 35 13.05 -1.03 6.56
CA MET A 35 13.01 0.41 6.29
C MET A 35 12.56 1.19 7.53
N PHE A 36 11.43 0.82 8.15
CA PHE A 36 10.90 1.51 9.33
C PHE A 36 11.85 1.47 10.53
N VAL A 37 12.53 0.35 10.75
CA VAL A 37 13.58 0.25 11.78
C VAL A 37 14.74 1.21 11.46
N HIS A 38 15.16 1.27 10.20
CA HIS A 38 16.27 2.12 9.79
C HIS A 38 15.93 3.62 9.89
N THR A 39 14.81 4.04 9.32
CA THR A 39 14.43 5.45 9.12
C THR A 39 13.66 6.03 10.29
N CYS A 40 12.76 5.24 10.90
CA CYS A 40 11.85 5.71 11.95
C CYS A 40 12.17 5.17 13.34
N LYS A 41 13.11 4.22 13.46
CA LYS A 41 13.40 3.47 14.70
C LYS A 41 12.17 2.72 15.25
N LEU A 42 11.25 2.36 14.35
CA LEU A 42 10.04 1.62 14.69
C LEU A 42 10.16 0.16 14.25
N GLU A 43 10.00 -0.74 15.22
CA GLU A 43 9.81 -2.17 14.95
C GLU A 43 8.42 -2.42 14.35
N TRP A 44 8.26 -3.54 13.63
CA TRP A 44 7.02 -3.84 12.90
C TRP A 44 5.78 -3.84 13.80
N ASN A 45 5.90 -4.29 15.06
CA ASN A 45 4.79 -4.26 15.99
C ASN A 45 4.30 -2.84 16.28
N ALA A 46 5.22 -1.88 16.47
CA ALA A 46 4.85 -0.48 16.66
C ALA A 46 4.19 0.12 15.41
N VAL A 47 4.70 -0.22 14.22
CA VAL A 47 4.10 0.15 12.93
C VAL A 47 2.66 -0.38 12.84
N ARG A 48 2.42 -1.63 13.26
CA ARG A 48 1.07 -2.22 13.26
C ARG A 48 0.14 -1.54 14.25
N GLU A 49 0.60 -1.16 15.44
CA GLU A 49 -0.25 -0.42 16.39
C GLU A 49 -0.67 0.93 15.82
N ILE A 50 0.25 1.69 15.23
CA ILE A 50 -0.08 2.95 14.54
C ILE A 50 -1.10 2.68 13.43
N ALA A 51 -0.89 1.65 12.61
CA ALA A 51 -1.81 1.35 11.52
C ALA A 51 -3.23 0.97 11.97
N LYS A 52 -3.39 0.33 13.13
CA LYS A 52 -4.72 0.00 13.67
C LYS A 52 -5.56 1.26 13.95
N ASP A 53 -4.93 2.35 14.40
CA ASP A 53 -5.64 3.60 14.70
C ASP A 53 -6.33 4.18 13.46
N TRP A 54 -5.80 3.89 12.26
CA TRP A 54 -6.36 4.32 10.98
C TRP A 54 -7.47 3.41 10.46
N GLN A 55 -7.59 2.19 10.99
CA GLN A 55 -8.51 1.20 10.44
C GLN A 55 -9.97 1.70 10.46
N SER A 56 -10.42 2.20 11.60
CA SER A 56 -11.80 2.69 11.78
C SER A 56 -12.09 3.90 10.89
N GLU A 57 -11.11 4.80 10.74
CA GLU A 57 -11.26 5.99 9.91
C GLU A 57 -11.35 5.62 8.42
N ILE A 58 -10.52 4.68 7.96
CA ILE A 58 -10.54 4.23 6.57
C ILE A 58 -11.81 3.47 6.24
N GLU A 59 -12.28 2.62 7.14
CA GLU A 59 -13.54 1.90 6.96
C GLU A 59 -14.72 2.87 6.79
N GLN A 60 -14.78 3.93 7.62
CA GLN A 60 -15.88 4.90 7.58
C GLN A 60 -15.79 5.87 6.41
N LYS A 61 -14.61 6.45 6.15
CA LYS A 61 -14.42 7.48 5.12
C LYS A 61 -14.26 6.90 3.72
N TRP A 62 -13.61 5.75 3.61
CA TRP A 62 -13.29 5.11 2.33
C TRP A 62 -13.61 3.62 2.32
N PRO A 63 -14.88 3.23 2.53
CA PRO A 63 -15.29 1.81 2.64
C PRO A 63 -14.90 1.00 1.40
N ARG A 64 -14.89 1.62 0.22
CA ARG A 64 -14.42 0.99 -1.02
C ARG A 64 -12.96 0.53 -0.91
N TYR A 65 -12.06 1.39 -0.45
CA TYR A 65 -10.63 1.04 -0.32
C TYR A 65 -10.40 0.08 0.84
N TYR A 66 -11.14 0.24 1.94
CA TYR A 66 -11.13 -0.72 3.04
C TYR A 66 -11.41 -2.15 2.56
N HIS A 67 -12.48 -2.34 1.79
CA HIS A 67 -12.83 -3.66 1.25
C HIS A 67 -11.80 -4.20 0.26
N GLU A 68 -11.16 -3.33 -0.54
CA GLU A 68 -10.09 -3.74 -1.43
C GLU A 68 -8.83 -4.18 -0.66
N ILE A 69 -8.43 -3.44 0.37
CA ILE A 69 -7.33 -3.83 1.28
C ILE A 69 -7.65 -5.15 1.97
N GLN A 70 -8.90 -5.36 2.42
CA GLN A 70 -9.35 -6.63 2.98
C GLN A 70 -9.23 -7.77 1.97
N GLY A 71 -9.62 -7.54 0.72
CA GLY A 71 -9.42 -8.51 -0.35
C GLY A 71 -7.95 -8.88 -0.53
N ILE A 72 -7.05 -7.89 -0.58
CA ILE A 72 -5.60 -8.11 -0.72
C ILE A 72 -5.07 -8.93 0.45
N SER A 73 -5.44 -8.57 1.66
CA SER A 73 -5.11 -9.28 2.91
C SER A 73 -5.50 -10.75 2.82
N ASP A 74 -6.76 -11.02 2.51
CA ASP A 74 -7.27 -12.39 2.42
C ASP A 74 -6.62 -13.16 1.26
N GLY A 75 -6.33 -12.49 0.14
CA GLY A 75 -5.74 -13.09 -1.05
C GLY A 75 -4.28 -13.49 -0.84
N ALA A 76 -3.52 -12.63 -0.18
CA ALA A 76 -2.12 -12.89 0.14
C ALA A 76 -1.94 -13.80 1.37
N GLY A 77 -3.00 -14.03 2.15
CA GLY A 77 -2.96 -14.81 3.38
C GLY A 77 -2.09 -14.11 4.43
N LEU A 78 -2.30 -12.80 4.60
CA LEU A 78 -1.56 -11.93 5.50
C LEU A 78 -2.54 -11.15 6.38
N PRO A 79 -2.10 -10.65 7.56
CA PRO A 79 -2.94 -9.80 8.40
C PRO A 79 -3.36 -8.51 7.69
N PHE A 80 -4.62 -8.09 7.86
CA PHE A 80 -5.15 -6.83 7.30
C PHE A 80 -4.26 -5.63 7.65
N VAL A 81 -3.85 -5.53 8.92
CA VAL A 81 -3.01 -4.44 9.42
C VAL A 81 -1.66 -4.35 8.70
N ASP A 82 -1.12 -5.47 8.22
CA ASP A 82 0.15 -5.45 7.48
C ASP A 82 -0.03 -4.84 6.09
N ILE A 83 -1.15 -5.14 5.41
CA ILE A 83 -1.48 -4.54 4.11
C ILE A 83 -1.85 -3.06 4.28
N LEU A 84 -2.56 -2.73 5.36
CA LEU A 84 -2.87 -1.35 5.68
C LEU A 84 -1.57 -0.54 5.89
N ALA A 85 -0.63 -1.05 6.69
CA ALA A 85 0.65 -0.39 6.93
C ALA A 85 1.44 -0.07 5.64
N LEU A 86 1.36 -0.93 4.61
CA LEU A 86 1.97 -0.64 3.29
C LEU A 86 1.32 0.55 2.57
N ASN A 87 0.00 0.72 2.75
CA ASN A 87 -0.78 1.76 2.08
C ASN A 87 -0.71 3.12 2.79
N ILE A 88 -0.43 3.14 4.09
CA ILE A 88 -0.28 4.38 4.88
C ILE A 88 1.19 4.65 5.28
N ARG A 89 2.15 4.13 4.52
CA ARG A 89 3.57 4.16 4.90
C ARG A 89 4.09 5.58 5.11
N THR A 90 3.58 6.54 4.35
CA THR A 90 3.97 7.95 4.40
C THR A 90 3.44 8.63 5.65
N GLU A 91 2.24 8.26 6.08
CA GLU A 91 1.59 8.74 7.29
C GLU A 91 2.31 8.19 8.53
N ILE A 92 2.78 6.94 8.48
CA ILE A 92 3.58 6.35 9.57
C ILE A 92 4.99 6.96 9.61
N ALA A 93 5.64 7.13 8.46
CA ALA A 93 7.02 7.63 8.37
C ALA A 93 7.13 9.16 8.36
N PHE A 94 6.04 9.90 8.55
CA PHE A 94 5.88 11.33 8.24
C PHE A 94 7.12 12.19 8.60
N GLY A 95 7.82 12.70 7.58
CA GLY A 95 9.01 13.55 7.72
C GLY A 95 10.33 12.83 8.04
N MET A 96 10.31 11.52 8.29
CA MET A 96 11.47 10.69 8.61
C MET A 96 11.99 9.88 7.42
N PHE A 97 11.31 9.98 6.27
CA PHE A 97 11.66 9.29 5.03
C PHE A 97 12.07 10.30 3.96
N ASN A 98 13.24 10.09 3.34
CA ASN A 98 13.74 10.92 2.26
C ASN A 98 13.72 10.10 0.96
N ASP A 99 12.58 10.16 0.25
CA ASP A 99 12.45 9.63 -1.11
C ASP A 99 12.66 10.77 -2.12
N GLY A 100 13.07 10.41 -3.34
CA GLY A 100 13.31 11.37 -4.41
C GLY A 100 12.48 11.03 -5.64
N CYS A 101 11.90 12.04 -6.27
CA CYS A 101 11.28 11.90 -7.57
C CYS A 101 11.54 13.13 -8.45
N THR A 102 11.55 12.90 -9.76
CA THR A 102 11.51 13.96 -10.77
C THR A 102 10.35 13.62 -11.69
N SER A 103 9.47 14.58 -11.95
CA SER A 103 8.34 14.41 -12.88
C SER A 103 8.28 15.59 -13.83
N LEU A 104 8.01 15.33 -15.12
CA LEU A 104 7.96 16.35 -16.16
C LEU A 104 6.63 16.25 -16.94
N TYR A 105 5.98 17.40 -17.12
CA TYR A 105 4.83 17.53 -18.00
C TYR A 105 5.12 18.55 -19.11
N TRP A 106 4.81 18.19 -20.36
CA TRP A 106 4.94 19.10 -21.49
C TRP A 106 3.71 19.04 -22.41
N LYS A 107 3.06 20.18 -22.61
CA LYS A 107 1.96 20.36 -23.56
C LYS A 107 2.48 20.97 -24.86
N THR A 108 2.18 20.31 -25.98
CA THR A 108 2.34 20.87 -27.34
C THR A 108 0.96 21.22 -27.91
N GLN A 109 0.91 21.77 -29.12
CA GLN A 109 -0.36 22.10 -29.79
C GLN A 109 -1.25 20.86 -30.01
N SER A 110 -0.67 19.70 -30.33
CA SER A 110 -1.40 18.47 -30.66
C SER A 110 -1.34 17.39 -29.58
N ASN A 111 -0.31 17.39 -28.74
CA ASN A 111 -0.03 16.29 -27.81
C ASN A 111 0.25 16.78 -26.39
N SER A 112 0.12 15.89 -25.42
CA SER A 112 0.58 16.06 -24.04
C SER A 112 1.52 14.92 -23.68
N PHE A 113 2.65 15.23 -23.05
CA PHE A 113 3.64 14.28 -22.58
C PHE A 113 3.73 14.33 -21.05
N LEU A 114 3.77 13.17 -20.42
CA LEU A 114 4.00 12.98 -18.99
C LEU A 114 5.12 11.95 -18.85
N ALA A 115 6.19 12.31 -18.14
CA ALA A 115 7.36 11.47 -17.89
C ALA A 115 7.71 11.47 -16.40
#